data_AF-A0A561R1D8-F1
#
_entry.id   AF-A0A561R1D8-F1
#
_cell.length_a   1.000
_cell.length_b   1.000
_cell.length_c   1.000
_cell.angle_alpha   90.00
_cell.angle_beta   90.00
_cell.angle_gamma   90.00
#
_symmetry.space_group_name_H-M   'P 1'
#
loop_
_entity.id
_entity.type
_entity.pdbx_description
1 polymer ?
#
loop_
_entity_poly.entity_id
_entity_poly.type
_entity_poly.pdbx_seq_one_letter_code
_entity_poly.pdbx_strand_id
1 'polypeptide(L)'
;MANKHMTRAVLAVMAGVAVQSPALAGGIERGGYNIDLLFDPSSVAVESTATFVMPDRKLKNVQDTSGTTPVSLNALGYSDRADETDNYWSPRIGGKVGYENADCMFDYSQPYGAHSNPGRNWAGAYQNTETKINSDNYALTCSYRFDAGPGQLRVIGGANYLEMDGFKERLVLAPELIAGAGLTGNGIGRLDLAGHGWGWRAGLAYEIPEYAFRASLVYFSEVKLNDVSGTVDLTNLPSAFNPLGGMVVPVHGSTAMPDSLELKLQSGIAQDWLAFGSVKWVDWSQLQTIPFSNDALGQITQLDLGYRDGWTITGGIGHKFNEQWSGAVALTWDRGTSQEYGSLSDTWVVTTGVSYSPTKNVEIKLAGVLGWMSSGDSSAQVADGGIIGNEATYSYDNDMVAAISTSLKVKF
;
A
#
# COMPACT_ATOMS: atom_id res chain seq x y z
N MET A 1 10.29 40.32 -27.91
CA MET A 1 9.99 40.10 -26.48
C MET A 1 8.69 39.29 -26.25
N ALA A 2 8.27 38.42 -27.19
CA ALA A 2 6.99 37.70 -27.09
C ALA A 2 7.13 36.17 -26.81
N ASN A 3 8.35 35.65 -26.58
CA ASN A 3 8.58 34.20 -26.58
C ASN A 3 9.11 33.60 -25.26
N LYS A 4 9.00 34.34 -24.13
CA LYS A 4 9.43 33.85 -22.79
C LYS A 4 8.27 33.43 -21.88
N HIS A 5 7.05 33.92 -22.11
CA HIS A 5 5.90 33.61 -21.27
C HIS A 5 5.23 32.28 -21.67
N MET A 6 5.31 31.89 -22.94
CA MET A 6 4.70 30.66 -23.44
C MET A 6 5.46 29.41 -22.95
N THR A 7 6.79 29.51 -22.79
CA THR A 7 7.64 28.41 -22.32
C THR A 7 7.39 28.04 -20.85
N ARG A 8 7.02 29.02 -20.00
CA ARG A 8 6.72 28.78 -18.57
C ARG A 8 5.39 28.05 -18.34
N ALA A 9 4.38 28.30 -19.18
CA ALA A 9 3.09 27.63 -19.09
C ALA A 9 3.08 26.23 -19.74
N VAL A 10 3.97 25.98 -20.70
CA VAL A 10 4.01 24.74 -21.50
C VAL A 10 4.65 23.56 -20.74
N LEU A 11 5.62 23.81 -19.85
CA LEU A 11 6.29 22.80 -19.03
C LEU A 11 5.47 22.37 -17.79
N ALA A 12 4.53 23.22 -17.34
CA ALA A 12 3.65 22.97 -16.21
C ALA A 12 2.70 21.76 -16.39
N VAL A 13 2.31 21.46 -17.63
CA VAL A 13 1.39 20.34 -17.95
C VAL A 13 2.09 18.98 -17.87
N MET A 14 3.41 18.94 -18.09
CA MET A 14 4.19 17.69 -18.12
C MET A 14 4.52 17.16 -16.71
N ALA A 15 4.67 18.04 -15.72
CA ALA A 15 4.92 17.64 -14.33
C ALA A 15 3.71 16.94 -13.67
N GLY A 16 2.52 16.99 -14.29
CA GLY A 16 1.31 16.32 -13.82
C GLY A 16 1.20 14.85 -14.22
N VAL A 17 2.07 14.34 -15.11
CA VAL A 17 2.01 12.96 -15.62
C VAL A 17 2.79 11.97 -14.75
N ALA A 18 3.04 12.31 -13.48
CA ALA A 18 3.47 11.32 -12.50
C ALA A 18 2.31 10.32 -12.33
N VAL A 19 2.34 9.27 -13.13
CA VAL A 19 1.40 8.16 -13.00
C VAL A 19 1.78 7.45 -11.71
N GLN A 20 0.88 7.47 -10.74
CA GLN A 20 1.06 6.71 -9.51
C GLN A 20 0.96 5.23 -9.87
N SER A 21 2.11 4.56 -9.94
CA SER A 21 2.13 3.10 -9.93
C SER A 21 1.67 2.65 -8.54
N PRO A 22 0.71 1.72 -8.44
CA PRO A 22 0.42 1.12 -7.14
C PRO A 22 1.71 0.47 -6.62
N ALA A 23 2.03 0.70 -5.35
CA ALA A 23 2.90 -0.21 -4.63
C ALA A 23 2.09 -1.50 -4.43
N LEU A 24 2.71 -2.63 -4.77
CA LEU A 24 2.03 -3.94 -4.78
C LEU A 24 2.83 -4.99 -4.02
N ALA A 25 4.12 -4.72 -3.82
CA ALA A 25 5.09 -5.62 -3.20
C ALA A 25 5.71 -5.01 -1.92
N GLY A 26 5.72 -3.68 -1.80
CA GLY A 26 6.20 -2.93 -0.63
C GLY A 26 5.29 -3.05 0.58
N GLY A 27 5.02 -4.27 1.04
CA GLY A 27 4.21 -4.57 2.21
C GLY A 27 2.73 -4.44 1.91
N ILE A 28 2.04 -3.71 2.78
CA ILE A 28 0.62 -3.41 2.61
C ILE A 28 0.40 -2.01 2.02
N GLU A 29 1.41 -1.38 1.42
CA GLU A 29 1.26 -0.06 0.80
C GLU A 29 0.47 -0.14 -0.52
N ARG A 30 -0.50 0.77 -0.74
CA ARG A 30 -1.35 0.83 -1.97
C ARG A 30 -0.98 1.97 -2.94
N GLY A 31 0.03 2.78 -2.61
CA GLY A 31 0.39 4.01 -3.35
C GLY A 31 0.96 5.13 -2.47
N GLY A 32 0.97 4.91 -1.15
CA GLY A 32 1.67 5.74 -0.17
C GLY A 32 1.13 7.16 -0.01
N TYR A 33 1.89 7.97 0.72
CA TYR A 33 1.64 9.40 0.81
C TYR A 33 2.08 10.09 -0.48
N ASN A 34 1.28 11.02 -0.98
CA ASN A 34 1.65 11.79 -2.17
C ASN A 34 1.48 13.28 -1.90
N ILE A 35 2.46 14.07 -2.34
CA ILE A 35 2.47 15.52 -2.19
C ILE A 35 2.57 16.26 -3.54
N ASP A 36 2.35 15.56 -4.66
CA ASP A 36 2.63 16.09 -5.99
C ASP A 36 1.73 17.30 -6.33
N LEU A 37 0.52 17.32 -5.79
CA LEU A 37 -0.42 18.43 -5.93
C LEU A 37 0.12 19.74 -5.33
N LEU A 38 0.99 19.66 -4.31
CA LEU A 38 1.65 20.83 -3.70
C LEU A 38 2.47 21.61 -4.72
N PHE A 39 2.97 20.92 -5.74
CA PHE A 39 3.80 21.48 -6.79
C PHE A 39 3.03 21.87 -8.06
N ASP A 40 1.69 21.79 -8.05
CA ASP A 40 0.88 22.36 -9.12
C ASP A 40 1.11 23.88 -9.15
N PRO A 41 1.34 24.51 -10.32
CA PRO A 41 1.62 25.94 -10.40
C PRO A 41 0.38 26.82 -10.18
N SER A 42 -0.83 26.24 -10.21
CA SER A 42 -2.08 26.98 -9.98
C SER A 42 -2.20 27.40 -8.52
N SER A 43 -2.82 28.55 -8.26
CA SER A 43 -3.05 29.01 -6.88
C SER A 43 -4.05 28.10 -6.18
N VAL A 44 -5.08 27.61 -6.88
CA VAL A 44 -5.99 26.61 -6.35
C VAL A 44 -6.09 25.43 -7.30
N ALA A 45 -5.95 24.22 -6.77
CA ALA A 45 -6.12 22.99 -7.52
C ALA A 45 -6.83 21.94 -6.66
N VAL A 46 -7.78 21.21 -7.24
CA VAL A 46 -8.44 20.06 -6.63
C VAL A 46 -8.23 18.88 -7.55
N GLU A 47 -7.77 17.75 -7.02
CA GLU A 47 -7.55 16.51 -7.77
C GLU A 47 -8.26 15.37 -7.06
N SER A 48 -8.97 14.55 -7.83
CA SER A 48 -9.55 13.30 -7.38
C SER A 48 -9.04 12.18 -8.27
N THR A 49 -8.66 11.07 -7.66
CA THR A 49 -8.11 9.91 -8.35
C THR A 49 -8.74 8.64 -7.79
N ALA A 50 -9.06 7.71 -8.67
CA ALA A 50 -9.48 6.37 -8.29
C ALA A 50 -8.68 5.36 -9.11
N THR A 51 -8.02 4.44 -8.42
CA THR A 51 -7.26 3.35 -9.03
C THR A 51 -7.90 2.02 -8.67
N PHE A 52 -8.23 1.21 -9.67
CA PHE A 52 -8.68 -0.16 -9.49
C PHE A 52 -7.53 -1.11 -9.79
N VAL A 53 -7.18 -1.94 -8.83
CA VAL A 53 -6.04 -2.87 -8.91
C VAL A 53 -6.55 -4.30 -8.92
N MET A 54 -5.97 -5.11 -9.81
CA MET A 54 -6.30 -6.50 -10.05
C MET A 54 -5.04 -7.38 -9.99
N PRO A 55 -4.58 -7.75 -8.78
CA PRO A 55 -3.55 -8.78 -8.59
C PRO A 55 -4.15 -10.19 -8.75
N ASP A 56 -3.39 -11.12 -9.33
CA ASP A 56 -3.81 -12.52 -9.55
C ASP A 56 -2.81 -13.52 -8.94
N ARG A 57 -2.50 -13.38 -7.64
CA ARG A 57 -1.56 -14.27 -6.93
C ARG A 57 -2.17 -15.65 -6.72
N LYS A 58 -1.44 -16.69 -7.13
CA LYS A 58 -1.86 -18.09 -6.98
C LYS A 58 -0.87 -18.89 -6.15
N LEU A 59 -1.40 -19.59 -5.15
CA LEU A 59 -0.65 -20.49 -4.29
C LEU A 59 -0.76 -21.93 -4.81
N LYS A 60 0.35 -22.66 -4.77
CA LYS A 60 0.48 -24.05 -5.25
C LYS A 60 1.30 -24.88 -4.27
N ASN A 61 1.18 -26.20 -4.41
CA ASN A 61 1.91 -27.18 -3.60
C ASN A 61 1.71 -26.93 -2.09
N VAL A 62 0.52 -26.47 -1.71
CA VAL A 62 0.24 -26.07 -0.32
C VAL A 62 0.23 -27.31 0.56
N GLN A 63 0.99 -27.27 1.65
CA GLN A 63 1.03 -28.32 2.67
C GLN A 63 0.71 -27.73 4.04
N ASP A 64 -0.24 -28.35 4.75
CA ASP A 64 -0.49 -28.08 6.16
C ASP A 64 0.65 -28.63 7.02
N THR A 65 1.38 -27.72 7.66
CA THR A 65 2.49 -28.03 8.57
C THR A 65 2.19 -27.59 10.01
N SER A 66 0.97 -27.13 10.28
CA SER A 66 0.60 -26.48 11.54
C SER A 66 0.76 -27.37 12.76
N GLY A 67 0.63 -28.69 12.59
CA GLY A 67 0.61 -29.64 13.70
C GLY A 67 -0.56 -29.41 14.67
N THR A 68 -1.56 -28.60 14.29
CA THR A 68 -2.71 -28.24 15.12
C THR A 68 -3.52 -29.47 15.52
N THR A 69 -3.58 -30.46 14.63
CA THR A 69 -4.29 -31.73 14.87
C THR A 69 -3.46 -32.91 14.35
N PRO A 70 -3.77 -34.15 14.77
CA PRO A 70 -3.05 -35.34 14.29
C PRO A 70 -3.20 -35.63 12.79
N VAL A 71 -4.17 -35.00 12.12
CA VAL A 71 -4.46 -35.18 10.69
C VAL A 71 -4.30 -33.84 9.98
N SER A 72 -3.53 -33.81 8.90
CA SER A 72 -3.33 -32.58 8.13
C SER A 72 -4.56 -32.23 7.29
N LEU A 73 -4.75 -30.95 6.97
CA LEU A 73 -5.82 -30.49 6.07
C LEU A 73 -5.72 -31.16 4.70
N ASN A 74 -4.51 -31.39 4.17
CA ASN A 74 -4.34 -32.15 2.93
C ASN A 74 -4.93 -33.57 3.04
N ALA A 75 -4.73 -34.25 4.18
CA ALA A 75 -5.28 -35.60 4.41
C ALA A 75 -6.81 -35.58 4.59
N LEU A 76 -7.38 -34.45 5.01
CA LEU A 76 -8.83 -34.21 5.03
C LEU A 76 -9.39 -33.79 3.66
N GLY A 77 -8.56 -33.69 2.62
CA GLY A 77 -8.97 -33.40 1.24
C GLY A 77 -9.03 -31.91 0.89
N TYR A 78 -8.44 -31.04 1.71
CA TYR A 78 -8.32 -29.62 1.38
C TYR A 78 -7.38 -29.42 0.19
N SER A 79 -7.68 -28.40 -0.64
CA SER A 79 -6.95 -28.11 -1.87
C SER A 79 -5.48 -27.76 -1.59
N ASP A 80 -4.56 -28.26 -2.42
CA ASP A 80 -3.15 -27.87 -2.44
C ASP A 80 -2.90 -26.57 -3.24
N ARG A 81 -3.97 -25.88 -3.62
CA ARG A 81 -3.97 -24.63 -4.39
C ARG A 81 -5.01 -23.64 -3.85
N ALA A 82 -4.72 -22.36 -3.96
CA ALA A 82 -5.65 -21.28 -3.63
C ALA A 82 -5.33 -20.02 -4.47
N ASP A 83 -6.36 -19.24 -4.79
CA ASP A 83 -6.20 -17.89 -5.32
C ASP A 83 -6.14 -16.95 -4.11
N GLU A 84 -5.04 -16.22 -3.93
CA GLU A 84 -4.82 -15.48 -2.69
C GLU A 84 -5.37 -14.06 -2.73
N THR A 85 -5.20 -13.34 -3.83
CA THR A 85 -5.42 -11.90 -3.83
C THR A 85 -6.78 -11.52 -4.39
N ASP A 86 -7.40 -10.51 -3.78
CA ASP A 86 -8.65 -9.91 -4.25
C ASP A 86 -8.45 -8.53 -4.90
N ASN A 87 -9.36 -8.17 -5.80
CA ASN A 87 -9.36 -6.85 -6.44
C ASN A 87 -9.77 -5.75 -5.45
N TYR A 88 -9.18 -4.56 -5.59
CA TYR A 88 -9.49 -3.45 -4.70
C TYR A 88 -9.47 -2.09 -5.40
N TRP A 89 -10.15 -1.12 -4.78
CA TRP A 89 -10.10 0.29 -5.15
C TRP A 89 -9.20 1.07 -4.18
N SER A 90 -8.46 2.03 -4.70
CA SER A 90 -7.68 3.00 -3.94
C SER A 90 -8.10 4.42 -4.37
N PRO A 91 -8.96 5.10 -3.57
CA PRO A 91 -9.35 6.47 -3.83
C PRO A 91 -8.37 7.46 -3.22
N ARG A 92 -8.26 8.63 -3.85
CA ARG A 92 -7.52 9.78 -3.35
C ARG A 92 -8.21 11.08 -3.72
N ILE A 93 -8.26 12.02 -2.79
CA ILE A 93 -8.79 13.36 -3.02
C ILE A 93 -7.83 14.36 -2.40
N GLY A 94 -7.43 15.37 -3.15
CA GLY A 94 -6.53 16.43 -2.69
C GLY A 94 -7.03 17.80 -3.11
N GLY A 95 -6.82 18.79 -2.25
CA GLY A 95 -7.06 20.19 -2.51
C GLY A 95 -5.85 21.02 -2.10
N LYS A 96 -5.38 21.90 -2.97
CA LYS A 96 -4.23 22.78 -2.77
C LYS A 96 -4.67 24.23 -2.91
N VAL A 97 -4.18 25.06 -2.00
CA VAL A 97 -4.31 26.53 -2.02
C VAL A 97 -2.92 27.14 -1.83
N GLY A 98 -2.57 28.08 -2.69
CA GLY A 98 -1.32 28.82 -2.68
C GLY A 98 -1.57 30.31 -2.57
N TYR A 99 -0.75 30.97 -1.77
CA TYR A 99 -0.73 32.42 -1.60
C TYR A 99 0.73 32.88 -1.57
N GLU A 100 1.09 33.75 -2.53
CA GLU A 100 2.47 34.20 -2.75
C GLU A 100 3.45 33.02 -2.88
N ASN A 101 4.37 32.88 -1.92
CA ASN A 101 5.39 31.84 -1.86
C ASN A 101 5.00 30.65 -0.99
N ALA A 102 3.82 30.69 -0.35
CA ALA A 102 3.31 29.62 0.48
C ALA A 102 2.28 28.79 -0.30
N ASP A 103 2.34 27.47 -0.14
CA ASP A 103 1.38 26.53 -0.69
C ASP A 103 0.99 25.54 0.39
N CYS A 104 -0.31 25.32 0.62
CA CYS A 104 -0.83 24.31 1.53
C CYS A 104 -1.79 23.39 0.79
N MET A 105 -1.69 22.09 1.06
CA MET A 105 -2.61 21.09 0.54
C MET A 105 -3.21 20.25 1.67
N PHE A 106 -4.47 19.92 1.51
CA PHE A 106 -5.15 18.86 2.25
C PHE A 106 -5.31 17.65 1.33
N ASP A 107 -5.07 16.44 1.84
CA ASP A 107 -5.41 15.21 1.12
C ASP A 107 -6.04 14.14 1.99
N TYR A 108 -6.98 13.42 1.38
CA TYR A 108 -7.51 12.15 1.84
C TYR A 108 -6.98 11.05 0.92
N SER A 109 -6.49 9.96 1.51
CA SER A 109 -5.95 8.81 0.80
C SER A 109 -6.07 7.52 1.62
N GLN A 110 -5.94 6.38 0.95
CA GLN A 110 -5.83 5.07 1.60
C GLN A 110 -4.42 4.48 1.36
N PRO A 111 -3.39 4.96 2.10
CA PRO A 111 -1.99 4.64 1.81
C PRO A 111 -1.64 3.18 2.07
N TYR A 112 -2.35 2.52 3.00
CA TYR A 112 -2.16 1.12 3.36
C TYR A 112 -3.44 0.29 3.19
N GLY A 113 -3.26 -0.97 2.82
CA GLY A 113 -4.28 -2.00 2.93
C GLY A 113 -3.95 -3.23 2.08
N ALA A 114 -4.50 -4.36 2.50
CA ALA A 114 -4.32 -5.65 1.85
C ALA A 114 -5.65 -6.41 1.87
N HIS A 115 -5.85 -7.28 0.88
CA HIS A 115 -6.96 -8.23 0.88
C HIS A 115 -6.48 -9.57 0.34
N SER A 116 -6.34 -10.53 1.26
CA SER A 116 -5.94 -11.91 0.97
C SER A 116 -7.12 -12.82 1.32
N ASN A 117 -7.63 -13.59 0.36
CA ASN A 117 -8.82 -14.41 0.46
C ASN A 117 -8.64 -15.79 -0.23
N PRO A 118 -7.71 -16.63 0.26
CA PRO A 118 -7.56 -18.01 -0.23
C PRO A 118 -8.79 -18.89 0.06
N GLY A 119 -9.71 -18.41 0.91
CA GLY A 119 -10.92 -19.12 1.29
C GLY A 119 -10.67 -20.19 2.35
N ARG A 120 -11.69 -20.99 2.62
CA ARG A 120 -11.67 -21.98 3.73
C ARG A 120 -11.23 -23.37 3.29
N ASN A 121 -11.23 -23.68 2.00
CA ASN A 121 -11.09 -25.04 1.47
C ASN A 121 -9.70 -25.30 0.86
N TRP A 122 -8.65 -24.72 1.46
CA TRP A 122 -7.25 -24.92 1.05
C TRP A 122 -6.41 -25.40 2.24
N ALA A 123 -5.33 -26.11 1.97
CA ALA A 123 -4.53 -26.76 2.99
C ALA A 123 -3.78 -25.79 3.92
N GLY A 124 -3.71 -24.50 3.58
CA GLY A 124 -3.17 -23.45 4.46
C GLY A 124 -4.22 -22.71 5.28
N ALA A 125 -5.45 -23.22 5.38
CA ALA A 125 -6.54 -22.53 6.09
C ALA A 125 -6.25 -22.23 7.57
N TYR A 126 -5.33 -22.98 8.21
CA TYR A 126 -4.86 -22.67 9.57
C TYR A 126 -4.04 -21.37 9.64
N GLN A 127 -3.38 -20.97 8.55
CA GLN A 127 -2.61 -19.73 8.44
C GLN A 127 -3.51 -18.52 8.17
N ASN A 128 -4.37 -18.65 7.15
CA ASN A 128 -5.29 -17.60 6.71
C ASN A 128 -6.45 -18.19 5.92
N THR A 129 -7.65 -17.68 6.13
CA THR A 129 -8.79 -17.92 5.22
C THR A 129 -9.22 -16.63 4.54
N GLU A 130 -9.24 -15.52 5.28
CA GLU A 130 -9.46 -14.19 4.73
C GLU A 130 -8.82 -13.15 5.65
N THR A 131 -8.02 -12.25 5.10
CA THR A 131 -7.47 -11.09 5.81
C THR A 131 -7.75 -9.84 5.00
N LYS A 132 -8.32 -8.83 5.64
CA LYS A 132 -8.56 -7.53 5.03
C LYS A 132 -8.10 -6.43 5.94
N ILE A 133 -7.32 -5.51 5.40
CA ILE A 133 -6.81 -4.32 6.09
C ILE A 133 -7.13 -3.11 5.22
N ASN A 134 -7.67 -2.06 5.82
CA ASN A 134 -7.91 -0.77 5.20
C ASN A 134 -7.27 0.33 6.02
N SER A 135 -7.08 1.48 5.38
CA SER A 135 -6.65 2.68 6.07
C SER A 135 -7.34 3.90 5.48
N ASP A 136 -7.56 4.89 6.33
CA ASP A 136 -8.01 6.22 5.97
C ASP A 136 -7.02 7.23 6.52
N ASN A 137 -6.42 8.01 5.63
CA ASN A 137 -5.41 9.00 5.97
C ASN A 137 -5.90 10.40 5.63
N TYR A 138 -5.78 11.31 6.59
CA TYR A 138 -6.11 12.73 6.46
C TYR A 138 -4.85 13.55 6.70
N ALA A 139 -4.41 14.31 5.70
CA ALA A 139 -3.13 14.98 5.73
C ALA A 139 -3.24 16.47 5.41
N LEU A 140 -2.47 17.28 6.12
CA LEU A 140 -2.24 18.69 5.83
C LEU A 140 -0.75 18.91 5.62
N THR A 141 -0.38 19.41 4.45
CA THR A 141 1.02 19.66 4.07
C THR A 141 1.17 21.06 3.54
N CYS A 142 2.02 21.86 4.16
CA CYS A 142 2.36 23.20 3.72
C CYS A 142 3.82 23.27 3.26
N SER A 143 4.09 24.27 2.42
CA SER A 143 5.43 24.58 1.97
C SER A 143 5.63 26.07 1.78
N TYR A 144 6.89 26.47 1.84
CA TYR A 144 7.29 27.84 1.57
C TYR A 144 8.48 27.85 0.60
N ARG A 145 8.41 28.71 -0.42
CA ARG A 145 9.41 28.87 -1.48
C ARG A 145 10.30 30.08 -1.21
N PHE A 146 11.59 29.89 -1.43
CA PHE A 146 12.63 30.89 -1.33
C PHE A 146 13.40 30.93 -2.66
N ASP A 147 13.72 32.12 -3.15
CA ASP A 147 14.61 32.24 -4.30
C ASP A 147 16.03 31.82 -3.91
N ALA A 148 16.61 30.88 -4.66
CA ALA A 148 17.90 30.27 -4.37
C ALA A 148 18.71 30.05 -5.66
N GLY A 149 19.56 31.01 -5.98
CA GLY A 149 20.43 30.97 -7.15
C GLY A 149 19.62 30.97 -8.46
N PRO A 150 19.84 30.01 -9.37
CA PRO A 150 19.07 29.93 -10.62
C PRO A 150 17.65 29.37 -10.46
N GLY A 151 17.23 28.97 -9.26
CA GLY A 151 15.95 28.30 -9.02
C GLY A 151 15.30 28.69 -7.69
N GLN A 152 14.38 27.86 -7.23
CA GLN A 152 13.62 28.06 -6.00
C GLN A 152 13.82 26.87 -5.06
N LEU A 153 14.22 27.16 -3.82
CA LEU A 153 14.25 26.18 -2.74
C LEU A 153 12.90 26.21 -2.04
N ARG A 154 12.29 25.05 -1.84
CA ARG A 154 11.03 24.86 -1.14
C ARG A 154 11.25 24.03 0.10
N VAL A 155 10.80 24.54 1.25
CA VAL A 155 10.75 23.78 2.50
C VAL A 155 9.33 23.26 2.68
N ILE A 156 9.19 21.99 3.04
CA ILE A 156 7.92 21.26 3.12
C ILE A 156 7.75 20.73 4.54
N GLY A 157 6.56 20.89 5.11
CA GLY A 157 6.20 20.36 6.42
C GLY A 157 4.72 20.03 6.49
N GLY A 158 4.36 18.97 7.19
CA GLY A 158 2.97 18.57 7.32
C GLY A 158 2.74 17.55 8.42
N ALA A 159 1.47 17.29 8.69
CA ALA A 159 1.00 16.27 9.60
C ALA A 159 -0.05 15.39 8.91
N ASN A 160 -0.29 14.21 9.48
CA ASN A 160 -1.43 13.39 9.14
C ASN A 160 -2.00 12.65 10.34
N TYR A 161 -3.27 12.32 10.19
CA TYR A 161 -3.99 11.39 11.03
C TYR A 161 -4.32 10.15 10.21
N LEU A 162 -3.90 9.00 10.70
CA LEU A 162 -4.10 7.71 10.05
C LEU A 162 -5.04 6.86 10.92
N GLU A 163 -6.12 6.39 10.32
CA GLU A 163 -7.01 5.38 10.88
C GLU A 163 -6.77 4.06 10.13
N MET A 164 -6.81 2.95 10.85
CA MET A 164 -6.70 1.61 10.29
C MET A 164 -7.75 0.71 10.92
N ASP A 165 -8.38 -0.08 10.07
CA ASP A 165 -9.29 -1.14 10.46
C ASP A 165 -8.98 -2.40 9.66
N GLY A 166 -9.34 -3.54 10.20
CA GLY A 166 -9.22 -4.79 9.49
C GLY A 166 -9.65 -5.99 10.28
N PHE A 167 -9.61 -7.12 9.60
CA PHE A 167 -9.82 -8.41 10.22
C PHE A 167 -8.93 -9.49 9.63
N LYS A 168 -8.72 -10.54 10.41
CA LYS A 168 -8.10 -11.80 9.99
C LYS A 168 -8.97 -12.95 10.44
N GLU A 169 -9.41 -13.77 9.50
CA GLU A 169 -10.03 -15.07 9.72
C GLU A 169 -9.02 -16.16 9.44
N ARG A 170 -9.04 -17.19 10.28
CA ARG A 170 -8.34 -18.44 10.02
C ARG A 170 -9.14 -19.61 10.57
N LEU A 171 -8.88 -20.78 10.03
CA LEU A 171 -9.29 -22.02 10.64
C LEU A 171 -8.49 -22.21 11.93
N VAL A 172 -9.16 -22.56 13.02
CA VAL A 172 -8.53 -22.95 14.30
C VAL A 172 -8.68 -24.45 14.51
N LEU A 173 -9.76 -25.04 14.02
CA LEU A 173 -9.99 -26.48 14.03
C LEU A 173 -10.84 -26.88 12.82
N ALA A 174 -10.47 -27.94 12.10
CA ALA A 174 -11.25 -28.41 10.97
C ALA A 174 -12.70 -28.82 11.36
N PRO A 175 -13.73 -28.38 10.61
CA PRO A 175 -15.14 -28.68 10.91
C PRO A 175 -15.45 -30.18 10.88
N GLU A 176 -14.72 -30.99 10.11
CA GLU A 176 -14.86 -32.44 10.06
C GLU A 176 -14.54 -33.08 11.43
N LEU A 177 -13.58 -32.52 12.17
CA LEU A 177 -13.20 -33.00 13.50
C LEU A 177 -14.26 -32.60 14.54
N ILE A 178 -14.82 -31.40 14.42
CA ILE A 178 -15.92 -30.92 15.25
C ILE A 178 -17.16 -31.81 15.04
N ALA A 179 -17.53 -32.05 13.78
CA ALA A 179 -18.65 -32.90 13.41
C ALA A 179 -18.42 -34.36 13.83
N GLY A 180 -17.20 -34.88 13.68
CA GLY A 180 -16.82 -36.22 14.13
C GLY A 180 -16.97 -36.44 15.63
N ALA A 181 -16.90 -35.38 16.43
CA ALA A 181 -17.19 -35.39 17.87
C ALA A 181 -18.68 -35.14 18.21
N GLY A 182 -19.56 -35.02 17.22
CA GLY A 182 -20.98 -34.76 17.41
C GLY A 182 -21.31 -33.33 17.87
N LEU A 183 -20.40 -32.38 17.64
CA LEU A 183 -20.55 -30.97 18.02
C LEU A 183 -20.85 -30.10 16.78
N THR A 184 -21.33 -28.87 17.03
CA THR A 184 -21.62 -27.88 15.99
C THR A 184 -20.60 -26.76 16.02
N GLY A 185 -20.15 -26.31 14.85
CA GLY A 185 -19.20 -25.21 14.70
C GLY A 185 -18.53 -25.27 13.33
N ASN A 186 -18.11 -24.13 12.81
CA ASN A 186 -17.37 -24.08 11.53
C ASN A 186 -15.85 -24.01 11.73
N GLY A 187 -15.38 -23.92 12.99
CA GLY A 187 -13.96 -23.98 13.31
C GLY A 187 -13.17 -22.69 13.05
N ILE A 188 -13.83 -21.62 12.61
CA ILE A 188 -13.20 -20.35 12.27
C ILE A 188 -13.05 -19.48 13.52
N GLY A 189 -11.86 -18.91 13.67
CA GLY A 189 -11.60 -17.79 14.56
C GLY A 189 -11.45 -16.51 13.75
N ARG A 190 -12.00 -15.41 14.26
CA ARG A 190 -11.90 -14.09 13.64
C ARG A 190 -11.28 -13.09 14.61
N LEU A 191 -10.28 -12.36 14.14
CA LEU A 191 -9.65 -11.25 14.83
C LEU A 191 -10.08 -9.97 14.11
N ASP A 192 -10.82 -9.09 14.78
CA ASP A 192 -11.14 -7.74 14.31
C ASP A 192 -10.27 -6.73 15.05
N LEU A 193 -9.71 -5.75 14.33
CA LEU A 193 -8.79 -4.75 14.87
C LEU A 193 -9.12 -3.37 14.31
N ALA A 194 -8.98 -2.35 15.16
CA ALA A 194 -9.00 -0.95 14.78
C ALA A 194 -7.98 -0.16 15.59
N GLY A 195 -7.33 0.81 14.94
CA GLY A 195 -6.34 1.67 15.57
C GLY A 195 -6.19 2.98 14.80
N HIS A 196 -5.58 3.97 15.45
CA HIS A 196 -5.30 5.25 14.82
C HIS A 196 -4.04 5.89 15.41
N GLY A 197 -3.48 6.86 14.69
CA GLY A 197 -2.27 7.56 15.12
C GLY A 197 -1.99 8.81 14.32
N TRP A 198 -1.03 9.60 14.81
CA TRP A 198 -0.55 10.81 14.16
C TRP A 198 0.84 10.58 13.56
N GLY A 199 1.02 11.09 12.34
CA GLY A 199 2.29 11.18 11.65
C GLY A 199 2.64 12.61 11.29
N TRP A 200 3.89 12.81 10.89
CA TRP A 200 4.38 14.07 10.35
C TRP A 200 5.27 13.83 9.14
N ARG A 201 5.48 14.87 8.35
CA ARG A 201 6.38 14.82 7.21
C ARG A 201 7.18 16.10 7.11
N ALA A 202 8.40 15.98 6.63
CA ALA A 202 9.27 17.11 6.36
C ALA A 202 10.08 16.84 5.10
N GLY A 203 10.35 17.88 4.33
CA GLY A 203 11.09 17.72 3.09
C GLY A 203 11.64 19.01 2.53
N LEU A 204 12.46 18.85 1.51
CA LEU A 204 13.03 19.93 0.72
C LEU A 204 12.78 19.63 -0.75
N ALA A 205 12.54 20.67 -1.54
CA ALA A 205 12.56 20.56 -2.98
C ALA A 205 13.33 21.72 -3.61
N TYR A 206 13.99 21.47 -4.73
CA TYR A 206 14.66 22.47 -5.52
C TYR A 206 14.10 22.44 -6.95
N GLU A 207 13.59 23.58 -7.40
CA GLU A 207 12.89 23.71 -8.67
C GLU A 207 13.61 24.74 -9.56
N ILE A 208 13.87 24.38 -10.82
CA ILE A 208 14.32 25.33 -11.84
C ILE A 208 13.27 25.33 -12.96
N PRO A 209 12.29 26.26 -12.91
CA PRO A 209 11.15 26.28 -13.83
C PRO A 209 11.55 26.31 -15.31
N GLU A 210 12.65 26.98 -15.65
CA GLU A 210 13.17 27.12 -17.00
C GLU A 210 13.50 25.78 -17.68
N TYR A 211 13.90 24.77 -16.91
CA TYR A 211 14.24 23.43 -17.40
C TYR A 211 13.21 22.36 -17.00
N ALA A 212 12.08 22.77 -16.40
CA ALA A 212 11.17 21.85 -15.70
C ALA A 212 11.86 20.91 -14.72
N PHE A 213 13.00 21.35 -14.18
CA PHE A 213 13.78 20.56 -13.24
C PHE A 213 13.12 20.66 -11.87
N ARG A 214 12.96 19.50 -11.23
CA ARG A 214 12.57 19.41 -9.83
C ARG A 214 13.26 18.23 -9.20
N ALA A 215 13.90 18.48 -8.07
CA ALA A 215 14.37 17.46 -7.14
C ALA A 215 13.62 17.65 -5.83
N SER A 216 13.05 16.60 -5.26
CA SER A 216 12.41 16.65 -3.94
C SER A 216 12.82 15.45 -3.09
N LEU A 217 13.16 15.71 -1.83
CA LEU A 217 13.43 14.69 -0.82
C LEU A 217 12.46 14.92 0.33
N VAL A 218 11.65 13.91 0.64
CA VAL A 218 10.61 14.00 1.67
C VAL A 218 10.69 12.78 2.58
N TYR A 219 10.75 13.05 3.87
CA TYR A 219 10.62 12.06 4.92
C TYR A 219 9.19 12.05 5.46
N PHE A 220 8.60 10.87 5.59
CA PHE A 220 7.32 10.62 6.23
C PHE A 220 7.59 9.81 7.48
N SER A 221 7.17 10.31 8.64
CA SER A 221 7.42 9.66 9.92
C SER A 221 6.64 8.37 10.06
N GLU A 222 7.14 7.53 10.95
CA GLU A 222 6.39 6.43 11.53
C GLU A 222 5.09 6.95 12.17
N VAL A 223 4.02 6.16 12.07
CA VAL A 223 2.75 6.43 12.74
C VAL A 223 2.51 5.37 13.81
N LYS A 224 2.64 5.78 15.08
CA LYS A 224 2.43 4.89 16.23
C LYS A 224 0.94 4.71 16.52
N LEU A 225 0.49 3.47 16.49
CA LEU A 225 -0.85 3.03 16.88
C LEU A 225 -0.74 2.42 18.28
N ASN A 226 -0.75 3.27 19.31
CA ASN A 226 -0.54 2.82 20.69
C ASN A 226 -1.75 2.07 21.28
N ASP A 227 -2.94 2.36 20.78
CA ASP A 227 -4.21 1.85 21.30
C ASP A 227 -4.96 1.07 20.22
N VAL A 228 -4.32 0.00 19.70
CA VAL A 228 -5.04 -0.92 18.79
C VAL A 228 -5.98 -1.77 19.64
N SER A 229 -7.27 -1.67 19.35
CA SER A 229 -8.32 -2.38 20.08
C SER A 229 -9.06 -3.32 19.14
N GLY A 230 -9.60 -4.40 19.68
CA GLY A 230 -10.22 -5.42 18.86
C GLY A 230 -10.90 -6.53 19.64
N THR A 231 -11.35 -7.53 18.90
CA THR A 231 -11.98 -8.74 19.46
C THR A 231 -11.50 -9.98 18.72
N VAL A 232 -11.26 -11.05 19.48
CA VAL A 232 -11.10 -12.40 18.96
C VAL A 232 -12.42 -13.14 19.16
N ASP A 233 -13.15 -13.39 18.08
CA ASP A 233 -14.37 -14.17 18.06
C ASP A 233 -14.05 -15.65 17.81
N LEU A 234 -14.35 -16.49 18.80
CA LEU A 234 -14.23 -17.94 18.77
C LEU A 234 -15.59 -18.62 19.00
N THR A 235 -16.70 -17.92 18.75
CA THR A 235 -18.06 -18.43 18.95
C THR A 235 -18.36 -19.67 18.10
N ASN A 236 -17.68 -19.83 16.97
CA ASN A 236 -17.81 -20.98 16.08
C ASN A 236 -16.95 -22.19 16.48
N LEU A 237 -16.26 -22.12 17.62
CA LEU A 237 -15.45 -23.21 18.17
C LEU A 237 -16.12 -23.78 19.42
N PRO A 238 -16.31 -25.11 19.50
CA PRO A 238 -16.78 -25.73 20.73
C PRO A 238 -15.76 -25.59 21.87
N SER A 239 -16.24 -25.27 23.07
CA SER A 239 -15.40 -25.16 24.28
C SER A 239 -14.69 -26.47 24.66
N ALA A 240 -15.17 -27.61 24.15
CA ALA A 240 -14.55 -28.92 24.33
C ALA A 240 -13.16 -29.03 23.67
N PHE A 241 -12.87 -28.22 22.64
CA PHE A 241 -11.60 -28.25 21.91
C PHE A 241 -10.72 -27.02 22.15
N ASN A 242 -11.30 -25.92 22.62
CA ASN A 242 -10.57 -24.70 22.94
C ASN A 242 -11.19 -24.09 24.20
N PRO A 243 -10.43 -23.82 25.28
CA PRO A 243 -10.94 -23.16 26.47
C PRO A 243 -11.63 -21.82 26.21
N LEU A 244 -11.27 -21.15 25.12
CA LEU A 244 -11.86 -19.90 24.66
C LEU A 244 -13.01 -20.08 23.66
N GLY A 245 -13.33 -21.32 23.29
CA GLY A 245 -14.40 -21.64 22.35
C GLY A 245 -15.78 -21.22 22.87
N GLY A 246 -16.59 -20.63 22.00
CA GLY A 246 -17.91 -20.08 22.34
C GLY A 246 -17.88 -18.65 22.87
N MET A 247 -16.71 -18.00 22.93
CA MET A 247 -16.55 -16.66 23.49
C MET A 247 -16.06 -15.64 22.46
N VAL A 248 -16.37 -14.38 22.75
CA VAL A 248 -15.75 -13.21 22.12
C VAL A 248 -14.84 -12.56 23.16
N VAL A 249 -13.54 -12.51 22.89
CA VAL A 249 -12.54 -12.02 23.82
C VAL A 249 -12.04 -10.65 23.35
N PRO A 250 -12.20 -9.58 24.14
CA PRO A 250 -11.62 -8.29 23.79
C PRO A 250 -10.10 -8.37 23.88
N VAL A 251 -9.41 -7.80 22.90
CA VAL A 251 -7.95 -7.74 22.84
C VAL A 251 -7.47 -6.33 22.57
N HIS A 252 -6.28 -6.03 23.05
CA HIS A 252 -5.56 -4.80 22.78
C HIS A 252 -4.12 -5.11 22.38
N GLY A 253 -3.50 -4.17 21.68
CA GLY A 253 -2.11 -4.25 21.27
C GLY A 253 -1.60 -2.88 20.85
N SER A 254 -0.34 -2.85 20.45
CA SER A 254 0.27 -1.66 19.86
C SER A 254 1.10 -2.06 18.66
N THR A 255 1.13 -1.20 17.66
CA THR A 255 1.96 -1.39 16.46
C THR A 255 2.32 -0.03 15.88
N ALA A 256 3.17 0.00 14.87
CA ALA A 256 3.58 1.20 14.20
C ALA A 256 3.55 0.99 12.69
N MET A 257 3.00 1.97 11.96
CA MET A 257 3.12 1.99 10.51
C MET A 257 4.45 2.64 10.13
N PRO A 258 5.20 2.03 9.20
CA PRO A 258 6.60 2.34 9.01
C PRO A 258 6.83 3.74 8.46
N ASP A 259 8.01 4.29 8.76
CA ASP A 259 8.48 5.52 8.16
C ASP A 259 8.98 5.28 6.73
N SER A 260 9.09 6.37 5.96
CA SER A 260 9.58 6.29 4.59
C SER A 260 10.34 7.53 4.15
N LEU A 261 11.25 7.32 3.22
CA LEU A 261 12.04 8.38 2.59
C LEU A 261 11.87 8.28 1.07
N GLU A 262 11.43 9.37 0.46
CA GLU A 262 11.19 9.42 -0.98
C GLU A 262 12.00 10.55 -1.64
N LEU A 263 12.81 10.15 -2.61
CA LEU A 263 13.51 11.05 -3.53
C LEU A 263 12.80 11.01 -4.89
N LYS A 264 12.38 12.18 -5.40
CA LYS A 264 11.88 12.33 -6.78
C LYS A 264 12.75 13.30 -7.55
N LEU A 265 13.00 12.97 -8.81
CA LEU A 265 13.77 13.77 -9.75
C LEU A 265 13.00 13.85 -11.07
N GLN A 266 12.93 15.04 -11.65
CA GLN A 266 12.45 15.24 -13.02
C GLN A 266 13.22 16.36 -13.70
N SER A 267 13.35 16.27 -15.02
CA SER A 267 13.97 17.31 -15.85
C SER A 267 13.45 17.26 -17.28
N GLY A 268 13.28 18.43 -17.89
CA GLY A 268 13.13 18.53 -19.34
C GLY A 268 14.41 18.09 -20.03
N ILE A 269 14.30 17.14 -20.96
CA ILE A 269 15.45 16.59 -21.70
C ILE A 269 15.51 17.08 -23.15
N ALA A 270 14.35 17.39 -23.72
CA ALA A 270 14.21 17.99 -25.04
C ALA A 270 12.91 18.80 -25.07
N GLN A 271 12.67 19.54 -26.14
CA GLN A 271 11.40 20.24 -26.31
C GLN A 271 10.25 19.21 -26.24
N ASP A 272 9.27 19.48 -25.37
CA ASP A 272 8.10 18.62 -25.16
C ASP A 272 8.42 17.22 -24.62
N TRP A 273 9.63 16.97 -24.09
CA TRP A 273 10.03 15.70 -23.45
C TRP A 273 10.54 15.92 -22.01
N LEU A 274 10.05 15.11 -21.07
CA LEU A 274 10.43 15.13 -19.66
C LEU A 274 10.90 13.73 -19.25
N ALA A 275 12.06 13.63 -18.62
CA ALA A 275 12.45 12.43 -17.91
C ALA A 275 12.14 12.59 -16.42
N PHE A 276 11.68 11.53 -15.77
CA PHE A 276 11.42 11.52 -14.35
C PHE A 276 11.79 10.17 -13.72
N GLY A 277 12.03 10.19 -12.42
CA GLY A 277 12.25 8.98 -11.64
C GLY A 277 12.10 9.24 -10.15
N SER A 278 11.92 8.15 -9.42
CA SER A 278 11.84 8.17 -7.97
C SER A 278 12.50 6.96 -7.35
N VAL A 279 13.00 7.15 -6.13
CA VAL A 279 13.48 6.08 -5.25
C VAL A 279 12.80 6.29 -3.91
N LYS A 280 12.11 5.26 -3.44
CA LYS A 280 11.45 5.25 -2.14
C LYS A 280 11.96 4.08 -1.31
N TRP A 281 12.28 4.35 -0.05
CA TRP A 281 12.58 3.35 0.97
C TRP A 281 11.51 3.40 2.05
N VAL A 282 11.15 2.24 2.59
CA VAL A 282 10.17 2.08 3.67
C VAL A 282 10.71 1.06 4.69
N ASP A 283 10.73 1.42 5.97
CA ASP A 283 11.22 0.56 7.06
C ASP A 283 10.21 -0.50 7.49
N TRP A 284 9.84 -1.39 6.57
CA TRP A 284 8.95 -2.51 6.88
C TRP A 284 9.57 -3.51 7.86
N SER A 285 10.90 -3.50 8.06
CA SER A 285 11.56 -4.45 8.96
C SER A 285 11.14 -4.33 10.43
N GLN A 286 10.57 -3.20 10.84
CA GLN A 286 10.00 -3.05 12.18
C GLN A 286 8.76 -3.93 12.43
N LEU A 287 8.08 -4.38 11.37
CA LEU A 287 6.86 -5.19 11.44
C LEU A 287 7.20 -6.68 11.32
N GLN A 288 7.69 -7.25 12.43
CA GLN A 288 7.99 -8.68 12.55
C GLN A 288 6.77 -9.45 13.08
N THR A 289 6.39 -9.19 14.33
CA THR A 289 5.20 -9.77 14.96
C THR A 289 4.40 -8.71 15.71
N ILE A 290 3.07 -8.86 15.77
CA ILE A 290 2.18 -7.94 16.50
C ILE A 290 1.34 -8.75 17.49
N PRO A 291 1.70 -8.77 18.79
CA PRO A 291 0.94 -9.52 19.78
C PRO A 291 -0.34 -8.78 20.19
N PHE A 292 -1.40 -9.55 20.45
CA PHE A 292 -2.68 -9.07 20.96
C PHE A 292 -3.02 -9.79 22.25
N SER A 293 -3.22 -9.01 23.31
CA SER A 293 -3.45 -9.50 24.67
C SER A 293 -4.79 -9.08 25.23
N ASN A 294 -5.27 -9.85 26.18
CA ASN A 294 -6.37 -9.53 27.06
C ASN A 294 -5.82 -9.34 28.49
N ASP A 295 -6.32 -8.36 29.24
CA ASP A 295 -5.82 -8.02 30.57
C ASP A 295 -5.85 -9.19 31.57
N ALA A 296 -6.86 -10.06 31.47
CA ALA A 296 -7.07 -11.16 32.40
C ALA A 296 -6.41 -12.47 31.93
N LEU A 297 -6.28 -12.67 30.62
CA LEU A 297 -5.88 -13.94 30.00
C LEU A 297 -4.45 -13.92 29.43
N GLY A 298 -3.81 -12.75 29.35
CA GLY A 298 -2.52 -12.58 28.71
C GLY A 298 -2.62 -12.53 27.18
N GLN A 299 -1.55 -12.92 26.48
CA GLN A 299 -1.52 -12.93 25.02
C GLN A 299 -2.50 -13.99 24.47
N ILE A 300 -3.45 -13.53 23.64
CA ILE A 300 -4.47 -14.40 23.02
C ILE A 300 -4.01 -14.87 21.65
N THR A 301 -3.42 -13.95 20.87
CA THR A 301 -2.99 -14.22 19.50
C THR A 301 -1.92 -13.21 19.08
N GLN A 302 -1.36 -13.39 17.90
CA GLN A 302 -0.43 -12.45 17.29
C GLN A 302 -0.62 -12.45 15.77
N LEU A 303 -0.26 -11.35 15.13
CA LEU A 303 -0.07 -11.30 13.68
C LEU A 303 1.40 -11.52 13.37
N ASP A 304 1.67 -12.51 12.54
CA ASP A 304 2.99 -12.77 12.01
C ASP A 304 3.13 -12.08 10.65
N LEU A 305 4.18 -11.29 10.48
CA LEU A 305 4.43 -10.50 9.26
C LEU A 305 5.83 -10.78 8.72
N GLY A 306 6.86 -10.70 9.56
CA GLY A 306 8.22 -11.11 9.21
C GLY A 306 8.87 -10.28 8.10
N TYR A 307 8.47 -9.01 7.96
CA TYR A 307 8.81 -8.20 6.81
C TYR A 307 10.29 -7.78 6.77
N ARG A 308 10.79 -7.52 5.57
CA ARG A 308 12.04 -6.80 5.32
C ARG A 308 11.74 -5.44 4.70
N ASP A 309 12.70 -4.53 4.76
CA ASP A 309 12.62 -3.21 4.13
C ASP A 309 12.19 -3.24 2.67
N GLY A 310 11.29 -2.31 2.34
CA GLY A 310 10.77 -2.11 1.00
C GLY A 310 11.58 -1.08 0.23
N TRP A 311 11.69 -1.31 -1.08
CA TRP A 311 12.29 -0.37 -2.03
C TRP A 311 11.43 -0.29 -3.28
N THR A 312 11.05 0.93 -3.65
CA THR A 312 10.33 1.19 -4.89
C THR A 312 11.15 2.13 -5.76
N ILE A 313 11.47 1.70 -6.97
CA ILE A 313 12.25 2.47 -7.95
C ILE A 313 11.41 2.64 -9.19
N THR A 314 11.21 3.89 -9.61
CA THR A 314 10.48 4.22 -10.84
C THR A 314 11.35 5.06 -11.76
N GLY A 315 11.29 4.77 -13.06
CA GLY A 315 11.88 5.60 -14.10
C GLY A 315 10.93 5.70 -15.28
N GLY A 316 10.79 6.90 -15.84
CA GLY A 316 9.84 7.14 -16.92
C GLY A 316 10.15 8.37 -17.76
N ILE A 317 9.41 8.46 -18.86
CA ILE A 317 9.48 9.55 -19.82
C ILE A 317 8.06 10.01 -20.14
N GLY A 318 7.86 11.32 -20.09
CA GLY A 318 6.66 12.00 -20.55
C GLY A 318 6.90 12.73 -21.87
N HIS A 319 5.88 12.78 -22.71
CA HIS A 319 5.87 13.55 -23.95
C HIS A 319 4.59 14.37 -24.07
N LYS A 320 4.72 15.63 -24.50
CA LYS A 320 3.59 16.50 -24.82
C LYS A 320 3.34 16.46 -26.32
N PHE A 321 2.22 15.86 -26.73
CA PHE A 321 1.87 15.73 -28.13
C PHE A 321 1.33 17.05 -28.71
N ASN A 322 0.53 17.78 -27.92
CA ASN A 322 0.01 19.10 -28.27
C ASN A 322 -0.45 19.86 -27.01
N GLU A 323 -1.12 20.99 -27.16
CA GLU A 323 -1.57 21.81 -26.03
C GLU A 323 -2.57 21.10 -25.11
N GLN A 324 -3.34 20.14 -25.63
CA GLN A 324 -4.37 19.43 -24.89
C GLN A 324 -3.95 18.02 -24.47
N TRP A 325 -3.01 17.39 -25.16
CA TRP A 325 -2.64 15.99 -24.97
C TRP A 325 -1.18 15.83 -24.57
N SER A 326 -0.96 15.11 -23.48
CA SER A 326 0.34 14.56 -23.10
C SER A 326 0.20 13.10 -22.71
N GLY A 327 1.32 12.37 -22.70
CA GLY A 327 1.36 11.01 -22.22
C GLY A 327 2.68 10.69 -21.55
N ALA A 328 2.71 9.60 -20.80
CA ALA A 328 3.93 9.08 -20.19
C ALA A 328 3.95 7.56 -20.17
N VAL A 329 5.16 7.03 -20.14
CA VAL A 329 5.45 5.63 -19.89
C VAL A 329 6.49 5.56 -18.78
N ALA A 330 6.29 4.65 -17.83
CA ALA A 330 7.21 4.39 -16.74
C ALA A 330 7.37 2.89 -16.50
N LEU A 331 8.53 2.51 -15.99
CA LEU A 331 8.81 1.20 -15.43
C LEU A 331 9.02 1.39 -13.92
N THR A 332 8.33 0.59 -13.13
CA THR A 332 8.47 0.55 -11.68
C THR A 332 8.88 -0.85 -11.27
N TRP A 333 9.93 -0.94 -10.46
CA TRP A 333 10.26 -2.13 -9.68
C TRP A 333 9.94 -1.83 -8.22
N ASP A 334 9.23 -2.76 -7.59
CA ASP A 334 8.86 -2.71 -6.19
C ASP A 334 9.33 -3.99 -5.52
N ARG A 335 10.17 -3.86 -4.49
CA ARG A 335 10.75 -5.01 -3.78
C ARG A 335 9.71 -5.60 -2.83
N GLY A 336 9.56 -6.92 -2.90
CA GLY A 336 8.71 -7.68 -1.98
C GLY A 336 9.22 -7.60 -0.55
N THR A 337 8.31 -7.42 0.41
CA THR A 337 8.63 -7.42 1.85
C THR A 337 8.64 -8.82 2.47
N SER A 338 8.09 -9.84 1.81
CA SER A 338 8.22 -11.22 2.27
C SER A 338 9.67 -11.69 2.13
N GLN A 339 10.10 -12.46 3.12
CA GLN A 339 11.42 -13.11 3.14
C GLN A 339 11.22 -14.60 2.84
N GLU A 340 11.19 -15.42 3.87
CA GLU A 340 10.85 -16.83 3.79
C GLU A 340 9.36 -17.04 4.04
N TYR A 341 8.70 -16.15 4.79
CA TYR A 341 7.27 -16.21 5.09
C TYR A 341 6.44 -15.22 4.26
N GLY A 342 5.31 -15.69 3.73
CA GLY A 342 4.34 -14.92 2.97
C GLY A 342 4.57 -14.95 1.46
N SER A 343 3.75 -14.19 0.72
CA SER A 343 3.71 -14.19 -0.76
C SER A 343 3.98 -12.82 -1.38
N LEU A 344 4.36 -11.83 -0.57
CA LEU A 344 4.66 -10.47 -1.04
C LEU A 344 6.04 -10.43 -1.70
N SER A 345 6.09 -10.85 -2.95
CA SER A 345 7.29 -10.91 -3.78
C SER A 345 7.55 -9.62 -4.56
N ASP A 346 8.76 -9.48 -5.10
CA ASP A 346 9.12 -8.41 -6.03
C ASP A 346 8.14 -8.29 -7.20
N THR A 347 7.77 -7.06 -7.53
CA THR A 347 6.81 -6.75 -8.60
C THR A 347 7.43 -5.78 -9.61
N TRP A 348 7.20 -6.06 -10.89
CA TRP A 348 7.63 -5.22 -12.00
C TRP A 348 6.40 -4.77 -12.78
N VAL A 349 6.19 -3.46 -12.88
CA VAL A 349 5.04 -2.90 -13.61
C VAL A 349 5.48 -1.89 -14.65
N VAL A 350 4.87 -1.99 -15.83
CA VAL A 350 4.89 -0.95 -16.85
C VAL A 350 3.60 -0.16 -16.72
N THR A 351 3.78 1.15 -16.56
CA THR A 351 2.71 2.10 -16.37
C THR A 351 2.65 3.02 -17.58
N THR A 352 1.49 3.15 -18.18
CA THR A 352 1.25 4.05 -19.32
C THR A 352 0.09 4.97 -18.98
N GLY A 353 0.17 6.22 -19.37
CA GLY A 353 -0.88 7.19 -19.08
C GLY A 353 -1.00 8.28 -20.12
N VAL A 354 -2.20 8.81 -20.26
CA VAL A 354 -2.52 9.98 -21.09
C VAL A 354 -3.20 11.02 -20.23
N SER A 355 -2.87 12.29 -20.46
CA SER A 355 -3.55 13.44 -19.88
C SER A 355 -4.19 14.27 -20.99
N TYR A 356 -5.45 14.61 -20.78
CA TYR A 356 -6.26 15.45 -21.65
C TYR A 356 -6.69 16.71 -20.91
N SER A 357 -6.28 17.87 -21.39
CA SER A 357 -6.61 19.19 -20.85
C SER A 357 -7.53 19.93 -21.81
N PRO A 358 -8.86 19.71 -21.76
CA PRO A 358 -9.81 20.37 -22.68
C PRO A 358 -9.78 21.89 -22.53
N THR A 359 -9.52 22.38 -21.32
CA THR A 359 -9.35 23.80 -20.99
C THR A 359 -8.13 23.97 -20.10
N LYS A 360 -7.72 25.21 -19.82
CA LYS A 360 -6.63 25.49 -18.88
C LYS A 360 -6.97 25.14 -17.42
N ASN A 361 -8.25 25.00 -17.12
CA ASN A 361 -8.79 24.80 -15.77
C ASN A 361 -9.15 23.34 -15.48
N VAL A 362 -9.16 22.46 -16.48
CA VAL A 362 -9.59 21.07 -16.33
C VAL A 362 -8.56 20.15 -16.97
N GLU A 363 -8.17 19.12 -16.23
CA GLU A 363 -7.26 18.08 -16.68
C GLU A 363 -7.83 16.70 -16.29
N ILE A 364 -7.91 15.80 -17.26
CA ILE A 364 -8.39 14.43 -17.10
C ILE A 364 -7.23 13.49 -17.41
N LYS A 365 -6.92 12.56 -16.52
CA LYS A 365 -5.87 11.57 -16.73
C LYS A 365 -6.47 10.17 -16.73
N LEU A 366 -5.97 9.35 -17.64
CA LEU A 366 -6.25 7.92 -17.69
C LEU A 366 -4.92 7.19 -17.75
N ALA A 367 -4.76 6.18 -16.90
CA ALA A 367 -3.58 5.34 -16.88
C ALA A 367 -3.93 3.86 -16.79
N GLY A 368 -3.11 3.04 -17.42
CA GLY A 368 -3.13 1.59 -17.34
C GLY A 368 -1.78 1.07 -16.85
N VAL A 369 -1.83 0.07 -15.99
CA VAL A 369 -0.68 -0.61 -15.41
C VAL A 369 -0.78 -2.09 -15.77
N LEU A 370 0.32 -2.66 -16.25
CA LEU A 370 0.46 -4.10 -16.45
C LEU A 370 1.83 -4.53 -15.93
N GLY A 371 1.85 -5.64 -15.21
CA GLY A 371 3.09 -6.16 -14.65
C GLY A 371 2.99 -7.59 -14.21
N TRP A 372 4.08 -8.05 -13.60
CA TRP A 372 4.15 -9.37 -13.00
C TRP A 372 4.73 -9.27 -11.58
N MET A 373 4.22 -10.13 -10.71
CA MET A 373 4.75 -10.41 -9.39
C MET A 373 5.61 -11.66 -9.50
N SER A 374 6.77 -11.67 -8.87
CA SER A 374 7.76 -12.73 -9.03
C SER A 374 7.35 -14.03 -8.32
N SER A 375 7.89 -15.15 -8.80
CA SER A 375 7.76 -16.46 -8.16
C SER A 375 8.56 -16.56 -6.84
N GLY A 376 8.20 -17.51 -6.00
CA GLY A 376 8.89 -17.78 -4.75
C GLY A 376 8.21 -18.88 -3.94
N ASP A 377 8.71 -19.07 -2.73
CA ASP A 377 8.24 -20.08 -1.79
C ASP A 377 7.99 -19.41 -0.43
N SER A 378 6.97 -19.89 0.27
CA SER A 378 6.69 -19.55 1.66
C SER A 378 6.96 -20.75 2.55
N SER A 379 7.74 -20.52 3.60
CA SER A 379 8.06 -21.48 4.64
C SER A 379 8.21 -20.79 6.00
N ALA A 380 8.33 -21.59 7.05
CA ALA A 380 8.57 -21.08 8.39
C ALA A 380 9.88 -20.29 8.47
N GLN A 381 9.87 -19.20 9.23
CA GLN A 381 11.05 -18.36 9.46
C GLN A 381 11.16 -17.94 10.92
N VAL A 382 12.35 -17.48 11.33
CA VAL A 382 12.55 -16.94 12.69
C VAL A 382 12.34 -15.43 12.69
N ALA A 383 11.41 -14.96 13.53
CA ALA A 383 11.12 -13.54 13.74
C ALA A 383 10.94 -13.27 15.25
N ASP A 384 11.56 -12.22 15.78
CA ASP A 384 11.55 -11.84 17.21
C ASP A 384 11.89 -12.99 18.19
N GLY A 385 12.72 -13.95 17.74
CA GLY A 385 13.10 -15.13 18.54
C GLY A 385 12.06 -16.25 18.59
N GLY A 386 10.92 -16.09 17.90
CA GLY A 386 9.92 -17.12 17.66
C GLY A 386 9.96 -17.66 16.23
N ILE A 387 9.29 -18.78 15.99
CA ILE A 387 9.04 -19.30 14.63
C ILE A 387 7.68 -18.77 14.19
N ILE A 388 7.62 -18.22 12.98
CA ILE A 388 6.39 -17.80 12.33
C ILE A 388 6.21 -18.55 11.01
N GLY A 389 4.98 -18.69 10.54
CA GLY A 389 4.69 -19.28 9.23
C GLY A 389 4.88 -20.79 9.17
N ASN A 390 4.85 -21.47 10.31
CA ASN A 390 4.90 -22.92 10.39
C ASN A 390 3.51 -23.57 10.20
N GLU A 391 2.45 -22.79 9.97
CA GLU A 391 1.12 -23.31 9.70
C GLU A 391 0.99 -23.99 8.34
N ALA A 392 1.67 -23.44 7.32
CA ALA A 392 1.68 -24.02 5.99
C ALA A 392 2.93 -23.65 5.19
N THR A 393 3.28 -24.50 4.23
CA THR A 393 4.27 -24.19 3.19
C THR A 393 3.59 -24.17 1.83
N TYR A 394 4.08 -23.34 0.91
CA TYR A 394 3.54 -23.23 -0.44
C TYR A 394 4.52 -22.55 -1.38
N SER A 395 4.31 -22.72 -2.68
CA SER A 395 5.05 -22.04 -3.76
C SER A 395 4.08 -21.18 -4.57
N TYR A 396 4.57 -20.10 -5.18
CA TYR A 396 3.83 -19.27 -6.10
C TYR A 396 4.68 -18.95 -7.34
N ASP A 397 4.03 -18.84 -8.48
CA ASP A 397 4.70 -18.59 -9.76
C ASP A 397 4.79 -17.09 -10.07
N ASN A 398 5.31 -16.77 -11.26
CA ASN A 398 5.17 -15.43 -11.80
C ASN A 398 3.71 -15.19 -12.17
N ASP A 399 3.08 -14.30 -11.42
CA ASP A 399 1.65 -14.00 -11.52
C ASP A 399 1.44 -12.59 -12.06
N MET A 400 0.29 -12.31 -12.67
CA MET A 400 0.02 -11.02 -13.30
C MET A 400 -0.56 -10.03 -12.30
N VAL A 401 -0.28 -8.75 -12.52
CA VAL A 401 -1.00 -7.65 -11.90
C VAL A 401 -1.36 -6.59 -12.93
N ALA A 402 -2.59 -6.10 -12.85
CA ALA A 402 -3.09 -5.02 -13.69
C ALA A 402 -3.72 -3.92 -12.84
N ALA A 403 -3.70 -2.68 -13.31
CA ALA A 403 -4.49 -1.62 -12.71
C ALA A 403 -4.96 -0.61 -13.74
N ILE A 404 -6.08 0.04 -13.45
CA ILE A 404 -6.59 1.18 -14.22
C ILE A 404 -6.78 2.34 -13.25
N SER A 405 -6.27 3.50 -13.62
CA SER A 405 -6.38 4.72 -12.82
C SER A 405 -7.02 5.84 -13.63
N THR A 406 -7.96 6.52 -12.99
CA THR A 406 -8.62 7.71 -13.54
C THR A 406 -8.44 8.87 -12.59
N SER A 407 -8.11 10.05 -13.12
CA SER A 407 -7.97 11.26 -12.33
C SER A 407 -8.67 12.44 -12.99
N LEU A 408 -9.33 13.26 -12.19
CA LEU A 408 -9.90 14.54 -12.58
C LEU A 408 -9.27 15.63 -11.71
N LYS A 409 -8.68 16.62 -12.37
CA LYS A 409 -8.11 17.80 -11.73
C LYS A 409 -8.78 19.07 -12.24
N VAL A 410 -9.16 19.93 -11.31
CA VAL A 410 -9.74 21.26 -11.57
C VAL A 410 -8.83 22.32 -10.96
N LYS A 411 -8.53 23.38 -11.73
CA LYS A 411 -7.58 24.45 -11.40
C LYS A 411 -8.27 25.81 -11.49
N PHE A 412 -7.94 26.73 -10.59
CA PHE A 412 -8.46 28.10 -10.59
C PHE A 412 -7.35 29.15 -10.60
#